data_AF-A0A3C1W2Z6-F1
#
_entry.id   AF-A0A3C1W2Z6-F1
#
_cell.length_a   1.000
_cell.length_b   1.000
_cell.length_c   1.000
_cell.angle_alpha   90.00
_cell.angle_beta   90.00
_cell.angle_gamma   90.00
#
_symmetry.space_group_name_H-M   'P 1'
#
loop_
_entity.id
_entity.type
_entity.pdbx_description
1 polymer ?
#
loop_
_entity_poly.entity_id
_entity_poly.type
_entity_poly.pdbx_seq_one_letter_code
_entity_poly.pdbx_strand_id
1 'polypeptide(L)'
;AFGTSLPELATSIVAAVRRQGDIILGNAVGSCIFNVLCVVGLTSSISPLSRTSELRNWDLGVMLAFTLIVFPFIWRDRLLGRGQGVILLFGYASYVCYLGLR
;
A
#
# COMPACT_ATOMS: atom_id res chain seq x y z
N ALA A 1 3.59 12.14 6.29
CA ALA A 1 3.28 10.72 6.01
C ALA A 1 4.28 9.74 6.65
N PHE A 2 5.59 9.96 6.58
CA PHE A 2 6.59 9.02 7.16
C PHE A 2 6.44 8.74 8.67
N GLY A 3 6.03 9.73 9.47
CA GLY A 3 5.84 9.59 10.92
C GLY A 3 4.70 8.66 11.34
N THR A 4 3.62 8.58 10.56
CA THR A 4 2.40 7.81 10.89
C THR A 4 2.51 6.35 10.48
N SER A 5 3.31 6.04 9.46
CA SER A 5 3.50 4.66 8.97
C SER A 5 4.71 3.95 9.59
N LEU A 6 5.54 4.66 10.36
CA LEU A 6 6.68 4.08 11.09
C LEU A 6 6.28 2.95 12.07
N PRO A 7 5.21 3.07 12.87
CA PRO A 7 4.73 1.99 13.73
C PRO A 7 4.27 0.77 12.93
N GLU A 8 3.54 0.98 11.83
CA GLU A 8 3.04 -0.09 10.96
C GLU A 8 4.15 -0.81 10.19
N LEU A 9 5.17 -0.06 9.79
CA LEU A 9 6.37 -0.61 9.17
C LEU A 9 7.14 -1.47 10.19
N ALA A 10 7.27 -0.99 11.43
CA ALA A 10 7.93 -1.73 12.50
C ALA A 10 7.19 -3.05 12.84
N THR A 11 5.85 -3.04 12.96
CA THR A 11 5.07 -4.26 13.22
C THR A 11 5.16 -5.25 12.06
N SER A 12 5.14 -4.76 10.83
CA SER A 12 5.28 -5.59 9.62
C SER A 12 6.68 -6.21 9.50
N ILE A 13 7.74 -5.47 9.83
CA ILE A 13 9.13 -6.00 9.88
C ILE A 13 9.27 -7.05 10.97
N VAL A 14 8.75 -6.81 12.17
CA VAL A 14 8.81 -7.79 13.27
C VAL A 14 8.07 -9.08 12.90
N ALA A 15 6.91 -8.99 12.26
CA ALA A 15 6.17 -10.15 11.77
C ALA A 15 6.90 -10.88 10.62
N ALA A 16 7.60 -10.14 9.74
CA ALA A 16 8.46 -10.69 8.69
C ALA A 16 9.65 -11.49 9.25
N VAL A 17 10.32 -10.96 10.27
CA VAL A 17 11.42 -11.65 10.96
C VAL A 17 10.92 -12.92 11.66
N ARG A 18 9.67 -12.94 12.15
CA ARG A 18 9.03 -14.12 12.74
C ARG A 18 8.48 -15.13 11.74
N ARG A 19 8.68 -14.93 10.43
CA ARG A 19 8.15 -15.77 9.33
C ARG A 19 6.63 -15.95 9.35
N GLN A 20 5.90 -15.01 9.95
CA GLN A 20 4.44 -15.04 10.01
C GLN A 20 3.85 -14.33 8.78
N GLY A 21 4.04 -14.94 7.60
CA GLY A 21 3.62 -14.43 6.29
C GLY A 21 2.16 -13.95 6.28
N ASP A 22 1.26 -14.76 6.84
CA ASP A 22 -0.18 -14.46 6.89
C ASP A 22 -0.51 -13.21 7.72
N ILE A 23 0.22 -12.96 8.81
CA ILE A 23 -0.02 -11.81 9.70
C ILE A 23 0.46 -10.52 9.04
N ILE A 24 1.58 -10.57 8.33
CA ILE A 24 2.11 -9.42 7.57
C ILE A 24 1.12 -9.02 6.49
N LEU A 25 0.58 -10.01 5.78
CA LEU A 25 -0.37 -9.79 4.70
C LEU A 25 -1.70 -9.25 5.22
N GLY A 26 -2.20 -9.82 6.31
CA GLY A 26 -3.41 -9.35 6.99
C GLY A 26 -3.26 -7.92 7.51
N ASN A 27 -2.10 -7.58 8.08
CA ASN A 27 -1.80 -6.22 8.55
C ASN A 27 -1.74 -5.22 7.37
N ALA A 28 -1.00 -5.55 6.31
CA ALA A 28 -0.84 -4.67 5.15
C ALA A 28 -2.18 -4.41 4.43
N VAL A 29 -2.98 -5.46 4.18
CA VAL A 29 -4.29 -5.32 3.52
C VAL A 29 -5.30 -4.66 4.45
N GLY A 30 -5.32 -5.04 5.73
CA GLY A 30 -6.22 -4.50 6.74
C GLY A 30 -6.03 -3.00 6.95
N SER A 31 -4.78 -2.54 7.05
CA SER A 31 -4.45 -1.11 7.16
C SER A 31 -4.91 -0.30 5.94
N CYS A 32 -4.74 -0.82 4.72
CA CYS A 32 -5.23 -0.15 3.51
C CYS A 32 -6.75 -0.03 3.51
N ILE A 33 -7.47 -1.10 3.85
CA ILE A 33 -8.93 -1.10 3.93
C ILE A 33 -9.41 -0.13 5.01
N PHE A 34 -8.79 -0.14 6.19
CA PHE A 34 -9.13 0.76 7.29
C PHE A 34 -8.86 2.23 6.91
N ASN A 35 -7.74 2.53 6.25
CA ASN A 35 -7.43 3.90 5.85
C ASN A 35 -8.43 4.43 4.82
N VAL A 36 -8.82 3.63 3.83
CA VAL A 36 -9.82 4.03 2.83
C VAL A 36 -11.21 4.18 3.46
N LEU A 37 -11.67 3.22 4.27
CA LEU A 37 -13.02 3.26 4.84
C LEU A 37 -13.14 4.27 5.98
N CYS A 38 -12.23 4.22 6.94
CA CYS A 38 -12.29 5.08 8.12
C CYS A 38 -11.70 6.46 7.83
N VAL A 39 -10.45 6.56 7.38
CA VAL A 39 -9.81 7.88 7.22
C VAL A 39 -10.41 8.64 6.04
N VAL A 40 -10.39 8.07 4.83
CA VAL A 40 -10.94 8.76 3.64
C VAL A 40 -12.45 8.87 3.73
N GLY A 41 -13.17 7.82 4.14
CA GLY A 41 -14.63 7.86 4.30
C GLY A 41 -15.10 8.90 5.32
N LEU A 42 -14.55 8.93 6.54
CA LEU A 42 -14.91 9.94 7.53
C LEU A 42 -14.51 11.35 7.09
N THR A 43 -13.30 11.50 6.52
CA THR A 43 -12.84 12.81 6.04
C THR A 43 -13.75 13.34 4.93
N SER A 44 -14.17 12.49 3.98
CA SER A 44 -15.10 12.88 2.91
C SER A 44 -16.51 13.24 3.39
N SER A 45 -16.94 12.65 4.52
CA SER A 45 -18.24 12.92 5.13
C SER A 45 -18.26 14.28 5.85
N ILE A 46 -17.14 14.64 6.49
CA ILE A 46 -17.00 15.88 7.25
C ILE A 46 -16.61 17.06 6.35
N SER A 47 -15.71 16.84 5.38
CA SER A 47 -15.26 17.86 4.44
C SER A 47 -15.24 17.27 3.03
N PRO A 48 -16.11 17.72 2.10
CA PRO A 48 -16.08 17.21 0.74
C PRO A 48 -14.70 17.49 0.15
N LEU A 49 -14.04 16.42 -0.29
CA LEU A 49 -12.70 16.40 -0.89
C LEU A 49 -12.72 17.17 -2.22
N SER A 50 -12.81 18.49 -2.12
CA SER A 50 -12.98 19.45 -3.21
C SER A 50 -11.66 19.79 -3.92
N ARG A 51 -10.52 19.33 -3.36
CA ARG A 51 -9.21 19.29 -4.02
C ARG A 51 -8.74 17.86 -4.23
N THR A 52 -9.46 17.11 -5.05
CA THR A 52 -8.90 15.93 -5.75
C THR A 52 -7.90 16.30 -6.84
N SER A 53 -7.59 17.60 -7.01
CA SER A 53 -6.65 18.11 -8.02
C SER A 53 -5.22 17.61 -7.85
N GLU A 54 -4.81 17.28 -6.62
CA GLU A 54 -3.49 16.71 -6.30
C GLU A 54 -3.44 15.18 -6.53
N LEU A 55 -4.56 14.47 -6.32
CA LEU A 55 -4.72 13.07 -6.69
C LEU A 55 -5.11 12.98 -8.16
N ARG A 56 -4.13 13.12 -9.05
CA ARG A 56 -4.37 12.96 -10.48
C ARG A 56 -4.85 11.54 -10.74
N ASN A 57 -5.87 11.37 -11.58
CA ASN A 57 -6.46 10.06 -11.94
C ASN A 57 -5.40 9.01 -12.34
N TRP A 58 -4.24 9.47 -12.81
CA TRP A 58 -3.06 8.66 -13.09
C TRP A 58 -2.47 7.97 -11.86
N ASP A 59 -2.32 8.67 -10.74
CA ASP A 59 -1.78 8.10 -9.50
C ASP A 59 -2.72 7.04 -8.92
N LEU A 60 -4.04 7.29 -9.00
CA LEU A 60 -5.06 6.30 -8.65
C LEU A 60 -5.03 5.09 -9.60
N GLY A 61 -4.85 5.30 -10.90
CA GLY A 61 -4.72 4.23 -11.89
C GLY A 61 -3.50 3.34 -11.66
N VAL A 62 -2.35 3.93 -11.31
CA VAL A 62 -1.12 3.19 -10.98
C VAL A 62 -1.31 2.41 -9.67
N MET A 63 -1.90 3.00 -8.63
CA MET A 63 -2.19 2.29 -7.38
C MET A 63 -3.15 1.11 -7.59
N LEU A 64 -4.18 1.29 -8.42
CA LEU A 64 -5.10 0.21 -8.80
C LEU A 64 -4.39 -0.90 -9.58
N ALA A 65 -3.55 -0.54 -10.57
CA ALA A 65 -2.79 -1.51 -11.34
C ALA A 65 -1.85 -2.33 -10.45
N PHE A 66 -1.14 -1.70 -9.52
CA PHE A 66 -0.30 -2.40 -8.54
C PHE A 66 -1.12 -3.33 -7.65
N THR A 67 -2.28 -2.87 -7.16
CA THR A 67 -3.19 -3.69 -6.36
C THR A 67 -3.64 -4.91 -7.15
N LEU A 68 -4.03 -4.73 -8.42
CA LEU A 68 -4.52 -5.79 -9.28
C LEU A 68 -3.44 -6.80 -9.68
N ILE A 69 -2.19 -6.35 -9.77
CA ILE A 69 -1.02 -7.22 -9.94
C ILE A 69 -0.77 -8.03 -8.67
N VAL A 70 -0.82 -7.41 -7.50
CA VAL A 70 -0.52 -8.05 -6.20
C VAL A 70 -1.63 -9.01 -5.74
N PHE A 71 -2.89 -8.70 -6.05
CA PHE A 71 -4.07 -9.46 -5.64
C PHE A 71 -4.04 -10.96 -5.99
N PRO A 72 -3.75 -11.37 -7.25
CA PRO A 72 -3.66 -12.79 -7.59
C PRO A 72 -2.46 -13.50 -6.95
N PHE A 73 -1.35 -12.80 -6.66
CA PHE A 73 -0.22 -13.38 -5.94
C PHE A 73 -0.58 -13.69 -4.48
N ILE A 74 -1.27 -12.76 -3.83
CA ILE A 74 -1.79 -12.94 -2.46
C ILE A 74 -2.77 -14.10 -2.39
N TRP A 75 -3.68 -14.20 -3.37
CA TRP A 75 -4.73 -15.20 -3.35
C TRP A 75 -4.22 -16.62 -3.60
N ARG A 76 -3.14 -16.77 -4.38
CA ARG A 76 -2.63 -18.07 -4.83
C ARG A 76 -1.58 -18.68 -3.91
N ASP A 77 -0.68 -17.89 -3.33
CA ASP A 77 0.45 -18.43 -2.57
C ASP A 77 0.45 -18.09 -1.07
N ARG A 78 -0.40 -17.13 -0.60
CA ARG A 78 -0.40 -16.58 0.79
C ARG A 78 0.95 -16.05 1.30
N LEU A 79 2.03 -16.29 0.57
CA LEU A 79 3.42 -16.02 0.90
C LEU A 79 4.06 -15.31 -0.29
N LEU A 80 4.38 -14.03 -0.11
CA LEU A 80 5.17 -13.28 -1.09
C LEU A 80 6.61 -13.80 -1.06
N GLY A 81 7.02 -14.49 -2.12
CA GLY A 81 8.40 -14.95 -2.28
C GLY A 81 9.37 -13.77 -2.42
N ARG A 82 10.65 -13.99 -2.07
CA ARG A 82 11.70 -12.95 -2.15
C ARG A 82 11.78 -12.30 -3.54
N GLY A 83 11.61 -13.08 -4.61
CA GLY A 83 11.62 -12.56 -5.99
C GLY A 83 10.44 -11.63 -6.31
N GLN A 84 9.24 -11.95 -5.82
CA GLN A 84 8.05 -11.10 -5.99
C GLN A 84 8.19 -9.79 -5.21
N GLY A 85 8.75 -9.86 -4.00
CA GLY A 85 9.09 -8.70 -3.19
C GLY A 85 10.05 -7.74 -3.90
N VAL A 86 11.09 -8.26 -4.57
CA VAL A 86 12.04 -7.43 -5.33
C VAL A 86 11.35 -6.71 -6.49
N ILE A 87 10.48 -7.40 -7.24
CA ILE A 87 9.73 -6.79 -8.36
C ILE A 87 8.84 -5.65 -7.86
N LEU A 88 8.13 -5.86 -6.74
CA LEU A 88 7.28 -4.84 -6.12
C LEU A 88 8.08 -3.63 -5.63
N LEU A 89 9.23 -3.89 -5.00
CA LEU A 89 10.12 -2.85 -4.50
C LEU A 89 10.73 -2.03 -5.64
N PHE A 90 11.08 -2.68 -6.75
CA PHE A 90 11.57 -2.01 -7.95
C PHE A 90 10.49 -1.14 -8.60
N GLY A 91 9.25 -1.65 -8.65
CA GLY A 91 8.09 -0.90 -9.14
C GLY A 91 7.79 0.34 -8.29
N TYR A 92 7.82 0.19 -6.96
CA TYR A 92 7.69 1.30 -6.03
C TYR A 92 8.82 2.33 -6.17
N ALA A 93 10.08 1.88 -6.23
CA ALA A 93 11.23 2.75 -6.41
C ALA A 93 11.17 3.54 -7.74
N SER A 94 10.72 2.88 -8.82
CA SER A 94 10.53 3.51 -10.14
C SER A 94 9.45 4.60 -10.07
N TYR A 95 8.34 4.34 -9.38
CA TYR A 95 7.28 5.32 -9.19
C TYR A 95 7.74 6.51 -8.33
N VAL A 96 8.46 6.27 -7.23
CA VAL A 96 9.04 7.34 -6.39
C VAL A 96 10.05 8.17 -7.17
N CYS A 97 10.88 7.53 -7.99
CA CYS A 97 11.85 8.22 -8.86
C CYS A 97 11.14 9.09 -9.90
N TYR A 98 10.09 8.58 -10.54
CA TYR A 98 9.26 9.34 -11.48
C TYR A 98 8.57 10.54 -10.82
N LEU A 99 8.07 10.38 -9.60
CA LEU A 99 7.48 11.48 -8.83
C LEU A 99 8.52 12.51 -8.39
N GLY A 100 9.72 12.08 -8.01
CA GLY A 100 10.81 12.97 -7.58
C GLY A 100 11.54 13.69 -8.72
N LEU A 101 11.50 13.15 -9.95
CA LEU A 101 11.98 13.83 -11.16
C LEU A 101 10.97 14.84 -11.73
N ARG A 102 9.74 14.88 -11.20
CA ARG A 102 8.66 15.76 -11.65
C ARG A 102 8.44 16.90 -10.66
#